data_AF-A0A382TPC6-F1
#
_entry.id   AF-A0A382TPC6-F1
#
_cell.length_a   1.000
_cell.length_b   1.000
_cell.length_c   1.000
_cell.angle_alpha   90.00
_cell.angle_beta   90.00
_cell.angle_gamma   90.00
#
_symmetry.space_group_name_H-M   'P 1'
#
loop_
_entity.id
_entity.type
_entity.pdbx_description
1 polymer ?
#
loop_
_entity_poly.entity_id
_entity_poly.type
_entity_poly.pdbx_seq_one_letter_code
_entity_poly.pdbx_strand_id
1 'polypeptide(L)'
;VQAANSGHPGLPLGAAPMAYIIWNRFLKHNPENPHWFDRDRFILSAGHGSALLYALLHMAGYDLSLDDIKNFRQWGSKTPGHPE
;
A
#
# COMPACT_ATOMS: atom_id res chain seq x y z
N VAL A 1 11.06 0.40 -4.18
CA VAL A 1 11.86 1.64 -4.32
C VAL A 1 13.22 1.34 -4.95
N GLN A 2 14.14 0.63 -4.28
CA GLN A 2 15.50 0.42 -4.80
C GLN A 2 15.53 -0.32 -6.15
N ALA A 3 14.76 -1.40 -6.30
CA ALA A 3 14.66 -2.13 -7.56
C ALA A 3 14.13 -1.27 -8.73
N ALA A 4 13.27 -0.29 -8.42
CA ALA A 4 12.74 0.66 -9.40
C ALA A 4 13.68 1.84 -9.66
N ASN A 5 14.78 1.97 -8.89
CA ASN A 5 15.64 3.15 -8.84
C ASN A 5 14.86 4.49 -8.74
N SER A 6 13.69 4.45 -8.09
CA SER A 6 12.72 5.55 -8.06
C SER A 6 11.75 5.37 -6.88
N GLY A 7 11.39 6.47 -6.20
CA GLY A 7 10.39 6.51 -5.14
C GLY A 7 10.85 7.20 -3.86
N HIS A 8 10.00 7.18 -2.82
CA HIS A 8 10.22 7.88 -1.56
C HIS A 8 10.29 6.87 -0.40
N PRO A 9 11.48 6.48 0.08
CA PRO A 9 11.62 5.47 1.13
C PRO A 9 11.42 6.04 2.55
N GLY A 10 11.60 7.35 2.75
CA GLY A 10 11.60 7.98 4.08
C GLY A 10 10.27 7.83 4.83
N LEU A 11 9.16 8.24 4.20
CA LEU A 11 7.82 8.11 4.81
C LEU A 11 7.47 6.65 5.11
N PRO A 12 7.59 5.68 4.17
CA PRO A 12 7.35 4.27 4.47
C PRO A 12 8.09 3.75 5.70
N LEU A 13 9.37 4.12 5.86
CA LEU A 13 10.15 3.70 7.03
C LEU A 13 9.69 4.39 8.32
N GLY A 14 9.43 5.70 8.28
CA GLY A 14 9.03 6.47 9.46
C GLY A 14 7.60 6.19 9.93
N ALA A 15 6.68 5.91 9.00
CA ALA A 15 5.27 5.70 9.29
C ALA A 15 4.86 4.22 9.39
N ALA A 16 5.77 3.28 9.14
CA ALA A 16 5.47 1.85 9.28
C ALA A 16 4.85 1.47 10.64
N PRO A 17 5.34 1.97 11.81
CA PRO A 17 4.74 1.63 13.09
C PRO A 17 3.28 2.08 13.22
N MET A 18 2.98 3.33 12.86
CA MET A 18 1.60 3.84 12.95
C MET A 18 0.68 3.12 11.95
N ALA A 19 1.15 2.88 10.73
CA ALA A 19 0.36 2.22 9.71
C ALA A 19 0.05 0.77 10.08
N TYR A 20 1.03 0.05 10.65
CA TYR A 20 0.83 -1.30 11.17
C TYR A 20 -0.24 -1.35 12.25
N ILE A 21 -0.18 -0.44 13.22
CA ILE A 21 -1.18 -0.40 14.30
C ILE A 21 -2.58 -0.10 13.75
N ILE A 22 -2.72 0.90 12.87
CA ILE A 22 -4.00 1.23 12.25
C ILE A 22 -4.56 0.01 11.49
N TRP A 23 -3.79 -0.57 10.58
CA TRP A 23 -4.26 -1.66 9.71
C TRP A 23 -4.51 -2.97 10.47
N ASN A 24 -3.66 -3.32 11.44
CA ASN A 24 -3.71 -4.64 12.08
C ASN A 24 -4.56 -4.68 13.36
N ARG A 25 -4.98 -3.53 13.89
CA ARG A 25 -5.71 -3.46 15.18
C ARG A 25 -7.02 -2.69 15.10
N PHE A 26 -7.14 -1.71 14.21
CA PHE A 26 -8.27 -0.78 14.22
C PHE A 26 -9.07 -0.76 12.93
N LEU A 27 -8.42 -0.89 11.77
CA LEU A 27 -9.08 -0.77 10.48
C LEU A 27 -10.03 -1.94 10.28
N LYS A 28 -11.32 -1.65 10.10
CA LYS A 28 -12.33 -2.61 9.69
C LYS A 28 -12.33 -2.71 8.18
N HIS A 29 -11.75 -3.76 7.62
CA HIS A 29 -11.71 -3.97 6.18
C HIS A 29 -11.77 -5.45 5.82
N ASN A 30 -12.11 -5.75 4.56
CA ASN A 30 -12.12 -7.11 4.03
C ASN A 30 -11.32 -7.15 2.72
N PRO A 31 -10.13 -7.79 2.70
CA PRO A 31 -9.32 -7.95 1.50
C PRO A 31 -10.01 -8.74 0.38
N GLU A 32 -10.86 -9.71 0.73
CA GLU A 32 -11.63 -10.52 -0.23
C GLU A 32 -12.82 -9.76 -0.81
N ASN A 33 -13.26 -8.68 -0.15
CA ASN A 33 -14.31 -7.79 -0.66
C ASN A 33 -13.94 -6.31 -0.46
N PRO A 34 -13.05 -5.75 -1.31
CA PRO A 34 -12.67 -4.33 -1.26
C PRO A 34 -13.85 -3.37 -1.46
N HIS A 35 -14.96 -3.86 -2.04
CA HIS A 35 -16.18 -3.09 -2.29
C HIS A 35 -17.21 -3.19 -1.15
N TRP A 36 -16.89 -3.88 -0.05
CA TRP A 36 -17.76 -3.94 1.12
C TRP A 36 -18.19 -2.54 1.56
N PHE A 37 -19.51 -2.32 1.62
CA PHE A 37 -20.08 -0.99 1.80
C PHE A 37 -19.62 -0.32 3.10
N ASP A 38 -19.56 -1.10 4.18
CA ASP A 38 -19.35 -0.66 5.57
C ASP A 38 -17.91 -0.85 6.08
N ARG A 39 -16.94 -0.98 5.17
CA ARG A 39 -15.51 -0.95 5.52
C ARG A 39 -15.10 0.44 5.99
N ASP A 40 -14.09 0.54 6.83
CA ASP A 40 -13.42 1.81 7.08
C ASP A 40 -12.70 2.32 5.82
N ARG A 41 -12.52 3.63 5.72
CA ARG A 41 -11.84 4.27 4.59
C ARG A 41 -10.47 4.77 5.03
N PHE A 42 -9.42 4.09 4.57
CA PHE A 42 -8.05 4.54 4.74
C PHE A 42 -7.63 5.41 3.55
N ILE A 43 -7.13 6.62 3.81
CA ILE A 43 -6.66 7.55 2.78
C ILE A 43 -5.20 7.92 3.10
N LEU A 44 -4.27 7.54 2.23
CA LEU A 44 -2.89 7.99 2.31
C LEU A 44 -2.75 9.36 1.62
N SER A 45 -3.06 10.45 2.35
CA SER A 45 -2.97 11.81 1.81
C SER A 45 -1.56 12.15 1.31
N ALA A 46 -0.52 11.67 2.01
CA ALA A 46 0.87 11.77 1.56
C ALA A 46 1.18 10.68 0.52
N GLY A 47 0.55 10.78 -0.66
CA GLY A 47 0.58 9.74 -1.70
C GLY A 47 1.97 9.38 -2.22
N HIS A 48 2.98 10.22 -2.01
CA HIS A 48 4.37 9.90 -2.35
C HIS A 48 4.90 8.70 -1.54
N GLY A 49 4.28 8.38 -0.40
CA GLY A 49 4.50 7.19 0.42
C GLY A 49 3.88 5.90 -0.13
N SER A 50 3.54 5.85 -1.42
CA SER A 50 2.86 4.75 -2.11
C SER A 50 3.42 3.36 -1.80
N ALA A 51 4.74 3.22 -1.68
CA ALA A 51 5.38 1.94 -1.34
C ALA A 51 4.90 1.36 0.01
N LEU A 52 4.55 2.20 0.99
CA LEU A 52 3.96 1.76 2.25
C LEU A 52 2.56 1.18 2.03
N LEU A 53 1.71 1.87 1.25
CA LEU A 53 0.36 1.41 0.98
C LEU A 53 0.35 0.07 0.24
N TYR A 54 1.22 -0.08 -0.77
CA TYR A 54 1.33 -1.35 -1.50
C TYR A 54 1.82 -2.49 -0.62
N ALA A 55 2.77 -2.24 0.29
CA ALA A 55 3.19 -3.22 1.27
C ALA A 55 2.04 -3.63 2.20
N LEU A 56 1.24 -2.67 2.67
CA LEU A 56 0.08 -2.93 3.54
C LEU A 56 -1.01 -3.74 2.81
N LEU A 57 -1.34 -3.38 1.56
CA LEU A 57 -2.32 -4.09 0.75
C LEU A 57 -1.90 -5.54 0.51
N HIS A 58 -0.64 -5.76 0.11
CA HIS A 58 -0.09 -7.11 -0.07
C HIS A 58 -0.13 -7.93 1.22
N MET A 59 0.39 -7.38 2.31
CA MET A 59 0.44 -8.07 3.61
C MET A 59 -0.94 -8.34 4.19
N ALA A 60 -1.92 -7.49 3.89
CA ALA A 60 -3.31 -7.69 4.28
C ALA A 60 -4.05 -8.73 3.42
N GLY A 61 -3.50 -9.16 2.29
CA GLY A 61 -4.11 -10.16 1.42
C GLY A 61 -5.04 -9.59 0.33
N TYR A 62 -4.88 -8.32 -0.05
CA TYR A 62 -5.54 -7.80 -1.26
C TYR A 62 -4.92 -8.44 -2.52
N ASP A 63 -5.60 -8.28 -3.66
CA ASP A 63 -5.09 -8.68 -4.99
C ASP A 63 -3.93 -7.79 -5.47
N LEU A 64 -2.83 -7.83 -4.72
CA LEU A 64 -1.56 -7.20 -5.00
C LEU A 64 -0.45 -8.16 -4.60
N SER A 65 0.17 -8.78 -5.59
CA SER A 65 1.18 -9.81 -5.39
C SER A 65 2.55 -9.21 -5.03
N LEU A 66 3.46 -10.07 -4.57
CA LEU A 66 4.86 -9.67 -4.38
C LEU A 66 5.51 -9.25 -5.72
N ASP A 67 5.12 -9.87 -6.83
CA ASP A 67 5.64 -9.52 -8.15
C ASP A 67 5.10 -8.16 -8.64
N ASP A 68 3.87 -7.79 -8.27
CA ASP A 68 3.37 -6.42 -8.47
C ASP A 68 4.23 -5.40 -7.70
N ILE A 69 4.64 -5.72 -6.48
CA ILE A 69 5.55 -4.86 -5.68
C ILE A 69 6.94 -4.76 -6.33
N LYS A 70 7.49 -5.87 -6.84
CA LYS A 70 8.77 -5.85 -7.55
C LYS A 70 8.72 -4.97 -8.81
N ASN A 71 7.57 -4.92 -9.46
CA ASN A 71 7.29 -4.06 -10.62
C ASN A 71 6.87 -2.62 -10.26
N PHE A 72 7.16 -2.16 -9.04
CA PHE A 72 6.88 -0.77 -8.63
C PHE A 72 7.39 0.26 -9.64
N ARG A 73 6.52 1.19 -10.02
CA ARG A 73 6.78 2.26 -11.01
C ARG A 73 7.16 1.76 -12.42
N GLN A 74 6.92 0.50 -12.73
CA GLN A 74 7.13 -0.02 -14.08
C GLN A 74 5.87 0.17 -14.93
N TRP A 75 6.05 0.26 -16.24
CA TRP A 75 4.94 0.43 -17.18
C TRP A 75 3.97 -0.77 -17.10
N GLY A 76 2.67 -0.48 -17.07
CA GLY A 76 1.62 -1.51 -16.95
C GLY A 76 1.50 -2.17 -15.58
N SER A 77 2.28 -1.74 -14.57
CA SER A 77 2.20 -2.29 -13.22
C SER A 77 0.94 -1.83 -12.48
N LYS A 78 0.47 -2.66 -11.53
CA LYS A 78 -0.56 -2.29 -10.54
C LYS A 78 -0.03 -1.37 -9.43
N THR A 79 1.26 -1.02 -9.46
CA THR A 79 1.95 -0.26 -8.39
C THR A 79 2.60 1.02 -8.94
N PRO A 80 1.79 1.99 -9.43
CA PRO A 80 2.29 3.26 -9.95
C PRO A 80 2.97 4.11 -8.87
N GLY A 81 3.60 5.21 -9.30
CA GLY A 81 4.43 6.03 -8.41
C GLY A 81 3.70 6.74 -7.28
N HIS A 82 2.41 7.03 -7.48
CA HIS A 82 1.42 7.45 -6.48
C HIS A 82 0.22 6.49 -6.59
N PRO A 83 -0.60 6.29 -5.53
CA PRO A 83 -1.75 5.39 -5.60
C PRO A 83 -2.79 5.90 -6.59
N GLU A 84 -3.38 4.97 -7.36
CA GLU A 84 -4.44 5.18 -8.36
C GLU A 84 -5.59 4.21 -8.12
#